data_AF-A0A2T4BPF0-F1
#
_entry.id   AF-A0A2T4BPF0-F1
#
_cell.length_a   1.000
_cell.length_b   1.000
_cell.length_c   1.000
_cell.angle_alpha   90.00
_cell.angle_beta   90.00
_cell.angle_gamma   90.00
#
_symmetry.space_group_name_H-M   'P 1'
#
loop_
_entity.id
_entity.type
_entity.pdbx_description
1 polymer ?
#
loop_
_entity_poly.entity_id
_entity_poly.type
_entity_poly.pdbx_seq_one_letter_code
_entity_poly.pdbx_strand_id
1 'polypeptide(L)'
;MPLVSTCELSDIKLNGLAPRMVDTMLMSYGTAGGPVDLIETCLHHLSEMMRLCRGDNLGLRDLIPALYIRLGRDQDAYDFIKWYATTGSEPDYDWGDMSLPFLDTKDADVFEEPPNGLLRTTFMDMSQAVALILIKVRILLDLQAIQNARIALKGSIPAEVIEMVRGQLVGNIVGPRQDILFAQTEETSGLVGKMKRQIQALYRAVKTYNPHFWKLLVNDPDAGVLRRPAHAYSPRTEDEALLVLGYNYAAWYETPGAVDMLKNLGK
;
A
#
# COMPACT_ATOMS: atom_id res chain seq x y z
N MET A 1 -4.04 -41.98 -26.68
CA MET A 1 -4.20 -41.83 -25.22
C MET A 1 -3.01 -41.05 -24.68
N PRO A 2 -3.24 -39.82 -24.22
CA PRO A 2 -2.56 -39.34 -23.03
C PRO A 2 -3.57 -39.00 -21.94
N LEU A 3 -3.11 -39.21 -20.71
CA LEU A 3 -3.83 -39.11 -19.46
C LEU A 3 -4.23 -37.66 -19.17
N VAL A 4 -5.54 -37.44 -19.04
CA VAL A 4 -6.11 -36.26 -18.37
C VAL A 4 -5.75 -36.39 -16.89
N SER A 5 -4.88 -35.51 -16.41
CA SER A 5 -4.55 -35.39 -14.99
C SER A 5 -5.83 -35.00 -14.23
N THR A 6 -6.22 -35.83 -13.27
CA THR A 6 -7.49 -35.78 -12.52
C THR A 6 -7.52 -34.68 -11.44
N CYS A 7 -6.97 -33.50 -11.72
CA CYS A 7 -6.84 -32.41 -10.75
C CYS A 7 -7.85 -31.26 -10.94
N GLU A 8 -8.91 -31.41 -11.74
CA GLU A 8 -9.76 -30.27 -12.14
C GLU A 8 -11.17 -30.19 -11.50
N LEU A 9 -11.56 -31.06 -10.57
CA LEU A 9 -12.97 -31.08 -10.11
C LEU A 9 -13.19 -31.02 -8.59
N SER A 10 -12.16 -31.08 -7.75
CA SER A 10 -12.30 -30.93 -6.29
C SER A 10 -12.03 -29.52 -5.76
N ASP A 11 -11.35 -28.66 -6.51
CA ASP A 11 -10.87 -27.36 -6.01
C ASP A 11 -11.91 -26.24 -6.04
N ILE A 12 -13.00 -26.40 -6.82
CA ILE A 12 -14.02 -25.36 -6.99
C ILE A 12 -14.81 -25.06 -5.71
N LYS A 13 -14.85 -25.97 -4.73
CA LYS A 13 -15.64 -25.79 -3.49
C LYS A 13 -14.83 -25.30 -2.27
N LEU A 14 -13.51 -25.41 -2.26
CA LEU A 14 -12.65 -24.91 -1.17
C LEU A 14 -12.12 -23.49 -1.42
N ASN A 15 -12.08 -23.05 -2.69
CA ASN A 15 -11.58 -21.73 -3.11
C ASN A 15 -12.39 -20.52 -2.62
N GLY A 16 -13.49 -20.73 -1.87
CA GLY A 16 -14.36 -19.66 -1.42
C GLY A 16 -14.38 -19.40 0.09
N LEU A 17 -13.78 -20.23 0.95
CA LEU A 17 -14.04 -20.14 2.41
C LEU A 17 -13.01 -19.31 3.19
N ALA A 18 -11.73 -19.42 2.87
CA ALA A 18 -10.69 -18.69 3.61
C ALA A 18 -10.64 -17.18 3.31
N PRO A 19 -10.76 -16.71 2.03
CA PRO A 19 -10.91 -15.28 1.75
C PRO A 19 -12.17 -14.71 2.38
N ARG A 20 -13.28 -15.47 2.38
CA ARG A 20 -14.56 -15.03 2.96
C ARG A 20 -14.48 -14.73 4.44
N MET A 21 -13.71 -15.47 5.23
CA MET A 21 -13.60 -15.20 6.66
C MET A 21 -12.88 -13.86 6.90
N VAL A 22 -11.70 -13.66 6.31
CA VAL A 22 -10.95 -12.40 6.44
C VAL A 22 -11.72 -11.24 5.82
N ASP A 23 -12.34 -11.43 4.66
CA ASP A 23 -13.20 -10.43 4.03
C ASP A 23 -14.38 -10.06 4.93
N THR A 24 -15.05 -11.04 5.53
CA THR A 24 -16.17 -10.78 6.45
C THR A 24 -15.69 -10.07 7.71
N MET A 25 -14.55 -10.46 8.26
CA MET A 25 -13.96 -9.83 9.44
C MET A 25 -13.56 -8.38 9.15
N LEU A 26 -12.92 -8.11 8.01
CA LEU A 26 -12.54 -6.76 7.61
C LEU A 26 -13.74 -5.88 7.26
N MET A 27 -14.75 -6.42 6.58
CA MET A 27 -15.98 -5.69 6.23
C MET A 27 -16.86 -5.39 7.44
N SER A 28 -16.88 -6.28 8.44
CA SER A 28 -17.76 -6.14 9.61
C SER A 28 -17.09 -5.40 10.78
N TYR A 29 -15.78 -5.56 10.95
CA TYR A 29 -15.06 -5.09 12.14
C TYR A 29 -13.73 -4.40 11.81
N GLY A 30 -13.21 -4.55 10.60
CA GLY A 30 -11.97 -3.93 10.14
C GLY A 30 -12.19 -2.65 9.33
N THR A 31 -13.32 -1.95 9.50
CA THR A 31 -13.52 -0.62 8.92
C THR A 31 -12.50 0.37 9.48
N ALA A 32 -12.45 1.60 8.94
CA ALA A 32 -11.54 2.63 9.45
C ALA A 32 -11.73 2.85 10.96
N GLY A 33 -10.63 2.89 11.72
CA GLY A 33 -10.63 2.98 13.18
C GLY A 33 -10.99 1.66 13.90
N GLY A 34 -11.04 0.53 13.19
CA GLY A 34 -11.29 -0.78 13.75
C GLY A 34 -10.18 -1.28 14.69
N PRO A 35 -10.43 -2.38 15.44
CA PRO A 35 -9.50 -2.87 16.47
C PRO A 35 -8.14 -3.30 15.88
N VAL A 36 -7.04 -2.87 16.49
CA VAL A 36 -5.67 -3.16 16.02
C VAL A 36 -5.38 -4.67 16.04
N ASP A 37 -5.81 -5.36 17.09
CA ASP A 37 -5.69 -6.82 17.26
C ASP A 37 -6.38 -7.61 16.15
N LEU A 38 -7.51 -7.11 15.65
CA LEU A 38 -8.18 -7.68 14.48
C LEU A 38 -7.32 -7.53 13.22
N ILE A 39 -6.74 -6.34 12.99
CA ILE A 39 -5.89 -6.09 11.82
C ILE A 39 -4.63 -6.97 11.86
N GLU A 40 -4.02 -7.11 13.03
CA GLU A 40 -2.89 -8.03 13.24
C GLU A 40 -3.28 -9.49 12.96
N THR A 41 -4.44 -9.94 13.46
CA THR A 41 -4.93 -11.30 13.25
C THR A 41 -5.18 -11.58 11.77
N CYS A 42 -5.84 -10.65 11.06
CA CYS A 42 -6.08 -10.75 9.62
C CYS A 42 -4.76 -10.79 8.83
N LEU A 43 -3.83 -9.88 9.14
CA LEU A 43 -2.53 -9.83 8.48
C LEU A 43 -1.73 -11.12 8.69
N HIS A 44 -1.70 -11.64 9.93
CA HIS A 44 -1.02 -12.89 10.23
C HIS A 44 -1.63 -14.05 9.45
N HIS A 45 -2.96 -14.16 9.42
CA HIS A 45 -3.65 -15.21 8.67
C HIS A 45 -3.36 -15.15 7.17
N LEU A 46 -3.48 -13.96 6.55
CA LEU A 46 -3.17 -13.77 5.13
C LEU A 46 -1.71 -14.07 4.83
N SER A 47 -0.78 -13.67 5.71
CA SER A 47 0.65 -13.94 5.54
C SER A 47 0.95 -15.44 5.58
N GLU A 48 0.31 -16.21 6.47
CA GLU A 48 0.43 -17.66 6.50
C GLU A 48 -0.17 -18.33 5.26
N MET A 49 -1.30 -17.81 4.74
CA MET A 49 -1.87 -18.30 3.48
C MET A 49 -0.92 -18.06 2.31
N MET A 50 -0.29 -16.89 2.24
CA MET A 50 0.71 -16.56 1.22
C MET A 50 1.96 -17.43 1.34
N ARG A 51 2.37 -17.79 2.57
CA ARG A 51 3.48 -18.71 2.81
C ARG A 51 3.19 -20.11 2.26
N LEU A 52 1.92 -20.55 2.30
CA LEU A 52 1.48 -21.85 1.78
C LEU A 52 1.21 -21.83 0.27
N CYS A 53 0.80 -20.68 -0.27
CA CYS A 53 0.48 -20.48 -1.68
C CYS A 53 1.13 -19.17 -2.18
N ARG A 54 2.41 -19.24 -2.54
CA ARG A 54 3.20 -18.07 -2.96
C ARG A 54 2.65 -17.41 -4.22
N GLY A 55 2.09 -18.20 -5.13
CA GLY A 55 1.49 -17.74 -6.39
C GLY A 55 0.17 -16.97 -6.24
N ASP A 56 -0.38 -16.88 -5.02
CA ASP A 56 -1.56 -16.09 -4.69
C ASP A 56 -2.80 -16.33 -5.56
N ASN A 57 -3.23 -17.58 -5.64
CA ASN A 57 -4.41 -17.95 -6.43
C ASN A 57 -5.73 -17.31 -5.93
N LEU A 58 -5.70 -16.66 -4.76
CA LEU A 58 -6.87 -16.05 -4.11
C LEU A 58 -6.83 -14.51 -4.10
N GLY A 59 -5.78 -13.89 -4.65
CA GLY A 59 -5.63 -12.43 -4.73
C GLY A 59 -5.43 -11.74 -3.37
N LEU A 60 -4.87 -12.43 -2.39
CA LEU A 60 -4.64 -11.94 -1.03
C LEU A 60 -3.57 -10.84 -0.97
N ARG A 61 -2.62 -10.84 -1.91
CA ARG A 61 -1.54 -9.84 -1.98
C ARG A 61 -2.05 -8.42 -2.15
N ASP A 62 -3.28 -8.25 -2.64
CA ASP A 62 -3.89 -6.94 -2.83
C ASP A 62 -4.37 -6.31 -1.51
N LEU A 63 -4.60 -7.10 -0.46
CA LEU A 63 -5.04 -6.58 0.85
C LEU A 63 -3.86 -6.30 1.79
N ILE A 64 -2.84 -7.14 1.74
CA ILE A 64 -1.76 -7.19 2.73
C ILE A 64 -1.05 -5.82 2.93
N PRO A 65 -0.67 -5.07 1.88
CA PRO A 65 0.00 -3.79 2.07
C PRO A 65 -0.83 -2.77 2.85
N ALA A 66 -2.15 -2.70 2.59
CA ALA A 66 -3.03 -1.79 3.31
C ALA A 66 -3.09 -2.14 4.80
N LEU A 67 -3.11 -3.43 5.17
CA LEU A 67 -3.10 -3.86 6.58
C LEU A 67 -1.79 -3.47 7.27
N TYR A 68 -0.63 -3.66 6.63
CA TYR A 68 0.65 -3.19 7.16
C TYR A 68 0.63 -1.68 7.43
N ILE A 69 0.13 -0.89 6.47
CA ILE A 69 0.05 0.57 6.59
C ILE A 69 -0.84 0.99 7.78
N ARG A 70 -1.96 0.30 8.01
CA ARG A 70 -2.86 0.58 9.15
C ARG A 70 -2.21 0.29 10.50
N LEU A 71 -1.32 -0.70 10.56
CA LEU A 71 -0.53 -1.03 11.75
C LEU A 71 0.68 -0.10 11.94
N GLY A 72 0.87 0.91 11.07
CA GLY A 72 2.05 1.77 11.07
C GLY A 72 3.33 1.02 10.67
N ARG A 73 3.20 -0.13 10.00
CA ARG A 73 4.31 -0.97 9.52
C ARG A 73 4.61 -0.66 8.06
N ASP A 74 4.78 0.62 7.75
CA ASP A 74 4.92 1.09 6.37
C ASP A 74 6.18 0.55 5.66
N GLN A 75 7.28 0.31 6.38
CA GLN A 75 8.47 -0.32 5.81
C GLN A 75 8.20 -1.76 5.37
N ASP A 76 7.48 -2.54 6.19
CA ASP A 76 7.08 -3.92 5.83
C ASP A 76 6.13 -3.91 4.62
N ALA A 77 5.20 -2.94 4.57
CA ALA A 77 4.33 -2.76 3.40
C ALA A 77 5.14 -2.49 2.14
N TYR A 78 6.14 -1.61 2.23
CA TYR A 78 7.00 -1.25 1.12
C TYR A 78 7.86 -2.44 0.65
N ASP A 79 8.50 -3.15 1.57
CA ASP A 79 9.32 -4.32 1.27
C ASP A 79 8.50 -5.43 0.61
N PHE A 80 7.26 -5.64 1.07
CA PHE A 80 6.31 -6.58 0.46
C PHE A 80 5.96 -6.18 -0.98
N ILE A 81 5.57 -4.91 -1.20
CA ILE A 81 5.26 -4.38 -2.53
C ILE A 81 6.47 -4.51 -3.47
N LYS A 82 7.65 -4.11 -2.99
CA LYS A 82 8.88 -4.16 -3.77
C LYS A 82 9.18 -5.58 -4.22
N TRP A 83 9.12 -6.55 -3.31
CA TRP A 83 9.41 -7.94 -3.63
C TRP A 83 8.53 -8.47 -4.76
N TYR A 84 7.19 -8.24 -4.72
CA TYR A 84 6.30 -8.65 -5.80
C TYR A 84 6.55 -7.90 -7.10
N ALA A 85 6.84 -6.60 -7.03
CA ALA A 85 7.06 -5.77 -8.20
C ALA A 85 8.45 -5.95 -8.84
N THR A 86 9.39 -6.63 -8.17
CA THR A 86 10.72 -6.94 -8.68
C THR A 86 10.92 -8.45 -8.79
N THR A 87 11.33 -9.12 -7.71
CA THR A 87 11.75 -10.53 -7.71
C THR A 87 10.60 -11.46 -8.07
N GLY A 88 9.42 -11.25 -7.49
CA GLY A 88 8.21 -12.01 -7.84
C GLY A 88 7.68 -11.71 -9.26
N SER A 89 8.20 -10.69 -9.93
CA SER A 89 7.86 -10.36 -11.33
C SER A 89 8.91 -10.88 -12.33
N GLU A 90 9.93 -11.60 -11.87
CA GLU A 90 10.95 -12.20 -12.73
C GLU A 90 10.33 -13.37 -13.53
N PRO A 91 10.55 -13.46 -14.86
CA PRO A 91 9.92 -14.47 -15.71
C PRO A 91 10.26 -15.93 -15.33
N ASP A 92 11.37 -16.13 -14.63
CA ASP A 92 11.93 -17.42 -14.24
C ASP A 92 11.74 -17.75 -12.74
N TYR A 93 11.01 -16.92 -12.00
CA TYR A 93 10.67 -17.23 -10.60
C TYR A 93 9.67 -18.39 -10.52
N ASP A 94 10.08 -19.51 -9.92
CA ASP A 94 9.21 -20.67 -9.71
C ASP A 94 8.42 -20.57 -8.40
N TRP A 95 7.14 -20.20 -8.52
CA TRP A 95 6.22 -20.10 -7.39
C TRP A 95 5.99 -21.42 -6.63
N GLY A 96 6.27 -22.57 -7.26
CA GLY A 96 6.15 -23.90 -6.66
C GLY A 96 7.40 -24.36 -5.91
N ASP A 97 8.56 -23.76 -6.18
CA ASP A 97 9.79 -24.09 -5.49
C ASP A 97 9.87 -23.36 -4.13
N MET A 98 9.50 -24.10 -3.09
CA MET A 98 9.49 -23.59 -1.72
C MET A 98 10.90 -23.36 -1.15
N SER A 99 11.96 -23.78 -1.83
CA SER A 99 13.35 -23.52 -1.43
C SER A 99 13.85 -22.14 -1.87
N LEU A 100 13.20 -21.50 -2.86
CA LEU A 100 13.55 -20.16 -3.30
C LEU A 100 13.24 -19.10 -2.23
N PRO A 101 14.01 -18.00 -2.17
CA PRO A 101 13.70 -16.85 -1.32
C PRO A 101 12.29 -16.32 -1.59
N PHE A 102 11.59 -15.95 -0.51
CA PHE A 102 10.22 -15.44 -0.58
C PHE A 102 10.02 -14.35 0.47
N LEU A 103 9.60 -13.16 0.04
CA LEU A 103 9.41 -11.97 0.90
C LEU A 103 10.65 -11.65 1.76
N ASP A 104 11.82 -11.85 1.18
CA ASP A 104 13.14 -11.69 1.79
C ASP A 104 13.72 -10.28 1.59
N THR A 105 13.02 -9.40 0.86
CA THR A 105 13.31 -7.96 0.89
C THR A 105 13.11 -7.41 2.30
N LYS A 106 14.13 -6.73 2.82
CA LYS A 106 14.14 -6.07 4.14
C LYS A 106 14.81 -4.72 4.04
N ASP A 107 14.23 -3.73 4.72
CA ASP A 107 14.78 -2.37 4.88
C ASP A 107 15.11 -1.71 3.54
N ALA A 108 14.30 -1.97 2.50
CA ALA A 108 14.52 -1.37 1.21
C ALA A 108 14.33 0.15 1.27
N ASP A 109 15.05 0.88 0.41
CA ASP A 109 14.98 2.33 0.38
C ASP A 109 13.63 2.82 -0.14
N VAL A 110 12.71 3.20 0.77
CA VAL A 110 11.39 3.77 0.45
C VAL A 110 11.46 5.03 -0.43
N PHE A 111 12.61 5.72 -0.46
CA PHE A 111 12.83 6.92 -1.26
C PHE A 111 13.26 6.62 -2.70
N GLU A 112 13.59 5.37 -3.05
CA GLU A 112 13.97 4.99 -4.41
C GLU A 112 12.81 5.21 -5.41
N GLU A 113 13.14 5.13 -6.71
CA GLU A 113 12.13 5.27 -7.76
C GLU A 113 11.12 4.11 -7.70
N PRO A 114 9.83 4.35 -7.96
CA PRO A 114 8.84 3.29 -7.95
C PRO A 114 9.22 2.14 -8.90
N PRO A 115 9.02 0.87 -8.51
CA PRO A 115 9.24 -0.25 -9.40
C PRO A 115 8.51 -0.08 -10.74
N ASN A 116 9.19 -0.38 -11.84
CA ASN A 116 8.65 -0.19 -13.19
C ASN A 116 7.31 -0.92 -13.39
N GLY A 117 7.13 -2.10 -12.77
CA GLY A 117 5.86 -2.86 -12.82
C GLY A 117 4.65 -2.04 -12.36
N LEU A 118 4.82 -1.15 -11.38
CA LEU A 118 3.76 -0.31 -10.84
C LEU A 118 3.53 0.98 -11.63
N LEU A 119 4.38 1.26 -12.64
CA LEU A 119 4.22 2.38 -13.58
C LEU A 119 3.71 1.91 -14.95
N ARG A 120 3.77 0.61 -15.23
CA ARG A 120 3.29 0.03 -16.50
C ARG A 120 1.77 -0.04 -16.53
N THR A 121 1.15 0.68 -17.44
CA THR A 121 -0.32 0.74 -17.58
C THR A 121 -0.92 -0.40 -18.39
N THR A 122 -0.13 -1.36 -18.91
CA THR A 122 -0.64 -2.51 -19.67
C THR A 122 -1.17 -3.61 -18.75
N PHE A 123 -0.42 -3.94 -17.71
CA PHE A 123 -0.80 -4.88 -16.65
C PHE A 123 -0.18 -4.33 -15.37
N MET A 124 -1.03 -3.86 -14.45
CA MET A 124 -0.63 -3.15 -13.23
C MET A 124 -1.27 -3.86 -12.04
N ASP A 125 -0.47 -4.11 -11.00
CA ASP A 125 -0.99 -4.45 -9.67
C ASP A 125 -1.53 -3.19 -9.01
N MET A 126 -2.77 -2.82 -9.35
CA MET A 126 -3.35 -1.53 -8.96
C MET A 126 -3.41 -1.34 -7.45
N SER A 127 -3.75 -2.38 -6.68
CA SER A 127 -3.81 -2.28 -5.22
C SER A 127 -2.46 -1.95 -4.60
N GLN A 128 -1.39 -2.61 -5.08
CA GLN A 128 -0.02 -2.33 -4.63
C GLN A 128 0.43 -0.92 -5.01
N ALA A 129 0.10 -0.46 -6.23
CA ALA A 129 0.41 0.91 -6.66
C ALA A 129 -0.30 1.95 -5.77
N VAL A 130 -1.57 1.71 -5.43
CA VAL A 130 -2.36 2.58 -4.53
C VAL A 130 -1.78 2.61 -3.12
N ALA A 131 -1.40 1.46 -2.57
CA ALA A 131 -0.73 1.37 -1.27
C ALA A 131 0.63 2.09 -1.28
N LEU A 132 1.43 1.93 -2.34
CA LEU A 132 2.71 2.62 -2.49
C LEU A 132 2.55 4.15 -2.56
N ILE A 133 1.51 4.63 -3.25
CA ILE A 133 1.19 6.07 -3.26
C ILE A 133 0.95 6.54 -1.82
N LEU A 134 0.16 5.81 -1.03
CA LEU A 134 -0.11 6.18 0.36
C LEU A 134 1.14 6.22 1.24
N ILE A 135 2.06 5.25 1.10
CA ILE A 135 3.35 5.27 1.80
C ILE A 135 4.12 6.54 1.44
N LYS A 136 4.22 6.87 0.15
CA LYS A 136 4.91 8.10 -0.30
C LYS A 136 4.18 9.38 0.12
N VAL A 137 2.85 9.36 0.23
CA VAL A 137 2.05 10.45 0.82
C VAL A 137 2.44 10.68 2.28
N ARG A 138 2.50 9.63 3.09
CA ARG A 138 2.90 9.71 4.50
C ARG A 138 4.30 10.31 4.65
N ILE A 139 5.26 9.85 3.86
CA ILE A 139 6.61 10.43 3.81
C ILE A 139 6.57 11.92 3.44
N LEU A 140 5.80 12.30 2.43
CA LEU A 140 5.69 13.70 2.02
C LEU A 140 5.11 14.59 3.13
N LEU A 141 4.10 14.08 3.86
CA LEU A 141 3.49 14.80 4.98
C LEU A 141 4.49 14.94 6.15
N ASP A 142 5.25 13.89 6.46
CA ASP A 142 6.31 13.94 7.48
C ASP A 142 7.38 14.98 7.12
N LEU A 143 7.85 14.98 5.87
CA LEU A 143 8.83 15.96 5.39
C LEU A 143 8.28 17.40 5.46
N GLN A 144 7.01 17.61 5.14
CA GLN A 144 6.35 18.91 5.27
C GLN A 144 6.21 19.33 6.74
N ALA A 145 5.90 18.40 7.64
CA ALA A 145 5.83 18.66 9.07
C ALA A 145 7.20 19.10 9.62
N ILE A 146 8.28 18.44 9.21
CA ILE A 146 9.67 18.84 9.54
C ILE A 146 9.96 20.27 9.07
N GLN A 147 9.64 20.59 7.81
CA GLN A 147 9.86 21.93 7.25
C GLN A 147 9.05 23.00 7.98
N ASN A 148 7.77 22.73 8.23
CA ASN A 148 6.86 23.67 8.90
C ASN A 148 7.29 23.92 10.35
N ALA A 149 7.68 22.88 11.09
CA ALA A 149 8.20 23.01 12.44
C ALA A 149 9.48 23.86 12.48
N ARG A 150 10.39 23.67 11.51
CA ARG A 150 11.62 24.47 11.40
C ARG A 150 11.31 25.96 11.17
N ILE A 151 10.31 26.28 10.36
CA ILE A 151 9.90 27.67 10.09
C ILE A 151 9.23 28.27 11.33
N ALA A 152 8.28 27.55 11.92
CA ALA A 152 7.47 28.05 13.04
C ALA A 152 8.28 28.27 14.33
N LEU A 153 9.31 27.46 14.57
CA LEU A 153 10.10 27.48 15.80
C LEU A 153 11.41 28.27 15.67
N LYS A 154 11.70 28.80 14.46
CA LYS A 154 12.94 29.54 14.18
C LYS A 154 13.06 30.77 15.09
N GLY A 155 14.06 30.75 15.97
CA GLY A 155 14.34 31.86 16.89
C GLY A 155 13.44 31.93 18.12
N SER A 156 12.46 31.02 18.25
CA SER A 156 11.53 30.98 19.40
C SER A 156 11.96 30.01 20.49
N ILE A 157 12.69 28.95 20.15
CA ILE A 157 13.22 27.96 21.11
C ILE A 157 14.62 27.48 20.70
N PRO A 158 15.42 26.95 21.65
CA PRO A 158 16.73 26.36 21.35
C PRO A 158 16.61 25.23 20.33
N ALA A 159 17.64 25.09 19.48
CA ALA A 159 17.67 24.09 18.41
C ALA A 159 17.41 22.67 18.93
N GLU A 160 17.96 22.31 20.09
CA GLU A 160 17.79 21.02 20.75
C GLU A 160 16.31 20.66 20.99
N VAL A 161 15.49 21.64 21.37
CA VAL A 161 14.05 21.45 21.63
C VAL A 161 13.28 21.30 20.31
N ILE A 162 13.69 22.01 19.26
CA ILE A 162 13.11 21.86 17.90
C ILE A 162 13.33 20.43 17.42
N GLU A 163 14.51 19.87 17.65
CA GLU A 163 14.84 18.51 17.24
C GLU A 163 14.03 17.46 18.01
N MET A 164 13.82 17.63 19.32
CA MET A 164 12.94 16.76 20.09
C MET A 164 11.49 16.79 19.59
N VAL A 165 10.99 17.97 19.24
CA VAL A 165 9.63 18.13 18.70
C VAL A 165 9.50 17.46 17.34
N ARG A 166 10.51 17.55 16.46
CA ARG A 166 10.47 16.92 15.13
C ARG A 166 10.28 15.40 15.18
N GLY A 167 10.97 14.71 16.09
CA GLY A 167 10.82 13.26 16.24
C GLY A 167 9.41 12.83 16.69
N GLN A 168 8.64 13.73 17.29
CA GLN A 168 7.25 13.49 17.70
C GLN A 168 6.22 13.86 16.62
N LEU A 169 6.63 14.56 15.56
CA LEU A 169 5.74 15.06 14.52
C LEU A 169 5.63 14.12 13.31
N VAL A 170 6.49 13.11 13.22
CA VAL A 170 6.62 12.26 12.04
C VAL A 170 6.25 10.82 12.33
N GLY A 171 5.75 10.13 11.30
CA GLY A 171 5.39 8.73 11.38
C GLY A 171 6.60 7.78 11.42
N ASN A 172 6.28 6.48 11.46
CA ASN A 172 7.25 5.40 11.65
C ASN A 172 8.27 5.24 10.50
N ILE A 173 8.06 5.90 9.35
CA ILE A 173 8.99 5.85 8.21
C ILE A 173 10.14 6.84 8.40
N VAL A 174 9.82 8.08 8.76
CA VAL A 174 10.81 9.17 8.86
C VAL A 174 11.37 9.29 10.28
N GLY A 175 10.59 8.97 11.31
CA GLY A 175 11.01 9.07 12.71
C GLY A 175 12.33 8.36 13.05
N PRO A 176 12.57 7.12 12.57
CA PRO A 176 13.84 6.43 12.80
C PRO A 176 15.03 6.97 12.00
N ARG A 177 14.79 7.78 10.95
CA ARG A 177 15.81 8.24 9.99
C ARG A 177 16.40 9.58 10.43
N GLN A 178 17.38 9.51 11.33
CA GLN A 178 18.05 10.70 11.88
C GLN A 178 18.67 11.59 10.80
N ASP A 179 19.23 10.99 9.75
CA ASP A 179 19.76 11.69 8.58
C ASP A 179 18.71 12.62 7.93
N ILE A 180 17.45 12.21 7.90
CA ILE A 180 16.33 13.00 7.35
C ILE A 180 15.84 14.04 8.34
N LEU A 181 15.72 13.68 9.63
CA LEU A 181 15.28 14.61 10.68
C LEU A 181 16.23 15.82 10.83
N PHE A 182 17.54 15.56 10.68
CA PHE A 182 18.60 16.55 10.79
C PHE A 182 19.04 17.14 9.45
N ALA A 183 18.40 16.74 8.34
CA ALA A 183 18.73 17.23 7.01
C ALA A 183 18.64 18.76 6.92
N GLN A 184 19.48 19.33 6.05
CA GLN A 184 19.40 20.75 5.72
C GLN A 184 18.09 21.07 4.98
N THR A 185 17.73 22.35 4.95
CA THR A 185 16.48 22.79 4.30
C THR A 185 16.49 22.41 2.82
N GLU A 186 17.64 22.53 2.17
CA GLU A 186 17.88 22.23 0.76
C GLU A 186 17.72 20.72 0.49
N GLU A 187 18.30 19.87 1.32
CA GLU A 187 18.20 18.40 1.23
C GLU A 187 16.75 17.94 1.43
N THR A 188 16.09 18.45 2.49
CA THR A 188 14.67 18.16 2.77
C THR A 188 13.78 18.63 1.63
N SER A 189 14.07 19.79 1.04
CA SER A 189 13.32 20.32 -0.12
C SER A 189 13.54 19.45 -1.37
N GLY A 190 14.74 18.93 -1.57
CA GLY A 190 15.05 17.95 -2.60
C GLY A 190 14.22 16.68 -2.45
N LEU A 191 14.13 16.13 -1.23
CA LEU A 191 13.31 14.96 -0.91
C LEU A 191 11.81 15.24 -1.13
N VAL A 192 11.30 16.38 -0.68
CA VAL A 192 9.91 16.82 -0.95
C VAL A 192 9.63 16.86 -2.45
N GLY A 193 10.55 17.45 -3.23
CA GLY A 193 10.45 17.50 -4.69
C GLY A 193 10.45 16.11 -5.32
N LYS A 194 11.31 15.20 -4.85
CA LYS A 194 11.36 13.80 -5.29
C LYS A 194 10.05 13.07 -5.00
N MET A 195 9.54 13.14 -3.77
CA MET A 195 8.30 12.49 -3.36
C MET A 195 7.11 13.00 -4.17
N LYS A 196 6.97 14.31 -4.38
CA LYS A 196 5.91 14.89 -5.22
C LYS A 196 5.94 14.32 -6.65
N ARG A 197 7.12 14.23 -7.27
CA ARG A 197 7.26 13.67 -8.63
C ARG A 197 6.84 12.20 -8.69
N GLN A 198 7.31 11.39 -7.74
CA GLN A 198 7.01 9.96 -7.70
C GLN A 198 5.50 9.70 -7.46
N ILE A 199 4.90 10.42 -6.51
CA ILE A 199 3.46 10.37 -6.25
C ILE A 199 2.68 10.74 -7.50
N GLN A 200 3.08 11.82 -8.19
CA GLN A 200 2.39 12.26 -9.40
C GLN A 200 2.52 11.24 -10.55
N ALA A 201 3.68 10.60 -10.69
CA ALA A 201 3.89 9.54 -11.68
C ALA A 201 2.97 8.34 -11.42
N LEU A 202 2.94 7.83 -10.18
CA LEU A 202 2.08 6.72 -9.78
C LEU A 202 0.59 7.07 -9.90
N TYR A 203 0.19 8.27 -9.45
CA TYR A 203 -1.19 8.75 -9.58
C TYR A 203 -1.66 8.76 -11.04
N ARG A 204 -0.83 9.27 -11.96
CA ARG A 204 -1.12 9.27 -13.40
C ARG A 204 -1.18 7.85 -13.96
N ALA A 205 -0.31 6.95 -13.51
CA ALA A 205 -0.30 5.56 -13.94
C ALA A 205 -1.61 4.85 -13.54
N VAL A 206 -2.02 4.95 -12.27
CA VAL A 206 -3.30 4.42 -11.77
C VAL A 206 -4.48 5.04 -12.52
N LYS A 207 -4.49 6.37 -12.71
CA LYS A 207 -5.56 7.07 -13.45
C LYS A 207 -5.68 6.59 -14.89
N THR A 208 -4.55 6.32 -15.54
CA THR A 208 -4.49 5.82 -16.92
C THR A 208 -4.95 4.36 -17.00
N TYR A 209 -4.57 3.56 -16.01
CA TYR A 209 -4.94 2.15 -15.93
C TYR A 209 -6.44 1.97 -15.66
N ASN A 210 -6.94 2.63 -14.61
CA ASN A 210 -8.34 2.59 -14.18
C ASN A 210 -8.85 4.01 -13.88
N PRO A 211 -9.67 4.61 -14.76
CA PRO A 211 -10.13 6.00 -14.62
C PRO A 211 -11.21 6.19 -13.55
N HIS A 212 -11.74 5.11 -12.96
CA HIS A 212 -12.81 5.14 -11.95
C HIS A 212 -12.24 5.32 -10.54
N PHE A 213 -11.08 4.70 -10.26
CA PHE A 213 -10.54 4.55 -8.90
C PHE A 213 -10.46 5.86 -8.10
N TRP A 214 -9.73 6.86 -8.61
CA TRP A 214 -9.56 8.13 -7.89
C TRP A 214 -10.86 8.89 -7.67
N LYS A 215 -11.82 8.77 -8.61
CA LYS A 215 -13.13 9.40 -8.47
C LYS A 215 -13.92 8.76 -7.33
N LEU A 216 -13.87 7.44 -7.22
CA LEU A 216 -14.54 6.72 -6.13
C LEU A 216 -13.86 7.03 -4.79
N LEU A 217 -12.54 6.93 -4.69
CA LEU A 217 -11.81 7.19 -3.45
C LEU A 217 -12.08 8.60 -2.88
N VAL A 218 -12.20 9.61 -3.73
CA VAL A 218 -12.39 11.01 -3.30
C VAL A 218 -13.85 11.38 -3.07
N ASN A 219 -14.77 10.89 -3.92
CA ASN A 219 -16.16 11.37 -3.92
C ASN A 219 -17.16 10.39 -3.32
N ASP A 220 -16.85 9.10 -3.30
CA ASP A 220 -17.73 8.04 -2.80
C ASP A 220 -16.92 6.91 -2.16
N PRO A 221 -16.18 7.20 -1.07
CA PRO A 221 -15.28 6.23 -0.44
C PRO A 221 -16.00 4.98 0.09
N ASP A 222 -17.25 5.13 0.55
CA ASP A 222 -18.04 4.02 1.10
C ASP A 222 -18.46 2.99 0.03
N ALA A 223 -18.37 3.36 -1.25
CA ALA A 223 -18.69 2.49 -2.38
C ALA A 223 -17.92 1.16 -2.37
N GLY A 224 -16.66 1.16 -1.94
CA GLY A 224 -15.84 -0.05 -1.92
C GLY A 224 -16.37 -1.12 -0.97
N VAL A 225 -17.13 -0.71 0.06
CA VAL A 225 -17.79 -1.60 1.01
C VAL A 225 -19.24 -1.86 0.57
N LEU A 226 -19.99 -0.81 0.24
CA LEU A 226 -21.43 -0.89 -0.06
C LEU A 226 -21.75 -1.52 -1.41
N ARG A 227 -20.84 -1.40 -2.39
CA ARG A 227 -21.02 -1.84 -3.78
C ARG A 227 -19.98 -2.88 -4.19
N ARG A 228 -19.43 -3.63 -3.23
CA ARG A 228 -18.40 -4.64 -3.51
C ARG A 228 -18.93 -5.67 -4.53
N PRO A 229 -18.20 -5.93 -5.63
CA PRO A 229 -18.64 -6.90 -6.64
C PRO A 229 -18.74 -8.31 -6.04
N ALA A 230 -19.84 -9.02 -6.31
CA ALA A 230 -20.06 -10.41 -5.90
C ALA A 230 -19.68 -11.42 -7.01
N HIS A 231 -19.25 -10.92 -8.16
CA HIS A 231 -18.91 -11.67 -9.38
C HIS A 231 -17.46 -11.45 -9.77
N ALA A 232 -16.97 -12.29 -10.69
CA ALA A 232 -15.67 -12.08 -11.30
C ALA A 232 -15.64 -10.74 -12.05
N TYR A 233 -14.62 -9.92 -11.79
CA TYR A 233 -14.41 -8.66 -12.48
C TYR A 233 -13.38 -8.81 -13.59
N SER A 234 -13.37 -7.86 -14.52
CA SER A 234 -12.30 -7.71 -15.50
C SER A 234 -11.36 -6.58 -15.09
N PRO A 235 -10.07 -6.65 -15.43
CA PRO A 235 -9.16 -5.54 -15.20
C PRO A 235 -9.66 -4.23 -15.83
N ARG A 236 -9.36 -3.09 -15.20
CA ARG A 236 -9.66 -1.72 -15.64
C ARG A 236 -11.14 -1.30 -15.59
N THR A 237 -12.01 -2.11 -15.00
CA THR A 237 -13.43 -1.79 -14.86
C THR A 237 -13.72 -1.03 -13.58
N GLU A 238 -14.94 -0.49 -13.45
CA GLU A 238 -15.41 0.06 -12.17
C GLU A 238 -15.44 -1.00 -11.06
N ASP A 239 -15.76 -2.27 -11.39
CA ASP A 239 -15.76 -3.37 -10.41
C ASP A 239 -14.38 -3.60 -9.79
N GLU A 240 -13.32 -3.59 -10.61
CA GLU A 240 -11.94 -3.64 -10.10
C GLU A 240 -11.66 -2.45 -9.16
N ALA A 241 -12.11 -1.24 -9.55
CA ALA A 241 -11.91 -0.05 -8.75
C ALA A 241 -12.63 -0.11 -7.41
N LEU A 242 -13.86 -0.64 -7.36
CA LEU A 242 -14.62 -0.85 -6.14
C LEU A 242 -13.94 -1.87 -5.22
N LEU A 243 -13.41 -2.96 -5.80
CA LEU A 243 -12.69 -3.97 -5.03
C LEU A 243 -11.42 -3.41 -4.38
N VAL A 244 -10.56 -2.76 -5.17
CA VAL A 244 -9.32 -2.15 -4.68
C VAL A 244 -9.60 -1.01 -3.70
N LEU A 245 -10.69 -0.26 -3.90
CA LEU A 245 -11.15 0.74 -2.94
C LEU A 245 -11.49 0.09 -1.59
N GLY A 246 -12.24 -1.01 -1.59
CA GLY A 246 -12.57 -1.75 -0.37
C GLY A 246 -11.34 -2.21 0.41
N TYR A 247 -10.25 -2.56 -0.28
CA TYR A 247 -8.99 -2.98 0.35
C TYR A 247 -8.19 -1.83 0.96
N ASN A 248 -8.18 -0.68 0.28
CA ASN A 248 -7.27 0.41 0.63
C ASN A 248 -7.94 1.53 1.43
N TYR A 249 -9.26 1.67 1.36
CA TYR A 249 -9.97 2.84 1.89
C TYR A 249 -9.63 3.13 3.35
N ALA A 250 -9.66 2.11 4.22
CA ALA A 250 -9.41 2.31 5.65
C ALA A 250 -8.02 2.90 5.91
N ALA A 251 -6.98 2.42 5.21
CA ALA A 251 -5.61 2.94 5.34
C ALA A 251 -5.50 4.41 4.89
N TRP A 252 -6.19 4.76 3.80
CA TRP A 252 -6.24 6.13 3.29
C TRP A 252 -6.99 7.07 4.23
N TYR A 253 -8.12 6.61 4.79
CA TYR A 253 -8.93 7.39 5.73
C TYR A 253 -8.20 7.61 7.06
N GLU A 254 -7.51 6.60 7.56
CA GLU A 254 -6.71 6.67 8.80
C GLU A 254 -5.43 7.52 8.65
N THR A 255 -5.15 8.06 7.46
CA THR A 255 -4.00 8.93 7.21
C THR A 255 -4.43 10.39 7.07
N PRO A 256 -4.29 11.23 8.11
CA PRO A 256 -4.66 12.65 8.05
C PRO A 256 -3.97 13.38 6.89
N GLY A 257 -4.72 14.16 6.13
CA GLY A 257 -4.20 14.95 5.00
C GLY A 257 -3.98 14.19 3.69
N ALA A 258 -4.10 12.86 3.67
CA ALA A 258 -3.86 12.08 2.44
C ALA A 258 -4.87 12.38 1.32
N VAL A 259 -6.16 12.40 1.64
CA VAL A 259 -7.23 12.68 0.66
C VAL A 259 -7.17 14.13 0.15
N ASP A 260 -6.83 15.09 1.03
CA ASP A 260 -6.70 16.48 0.61
C ASP A 260 -5.50 16.70 -0.31
N MET A 261 -4.42 15.94 -0.10
CA MET A 261 -3.29 15.94 -1.03
C MET A 261 -3.68 15.42 -2.41
N LEU A 262 -4.46 14.34 -2.49
CA LEU A 262 -5.01 13.84 -3.76
C LEU A 262 -5.88 14.88 -4.49
N LYS A 263 -6.74 15.59 -3.77
CA LYS A 263 -7.58 16.67 -4.35
C LYS A 263 -6.72 17.77 -4.99
N ASN A 264 -5.52 18.02 -4.44
CA ASN A 264 -4.59 19.01 -5.00
C ASN A 264 -3.81 18.48 -6.21
N LEU A 265 -3.58 17.16 -6.32
CA LEU A 265 -2.96 16.53 -7.49
C LEU A 265 -3.92 16.38 -8.68
N GLY A 266 -5.23 16.38 -8.42
CA GLY A 266 -6.28 16.27 -9.44
C GLY A 266 -6.64 17.59 -10.13
N LYS A 267 -6.15 18.73 -9.61
CA LYS A 267 -6.26 20.07 -10.21
C LYS A 267 -5.14 20.26 -11.23
#